data_AF-A0A354GRP7-F1
#
_entry.id   AF-A0A354GRP7-F1
#
_cell.length_a   1.000
_cell.length_b   1.000
_cell.length_c   1.000
_cell.angle_alpha   90.00
_cell.angle_beta   90.00
_cell.angle_gamma   90.00
#
_symmetry.space_group_name_H-M   'P 1'
#
loop_
_entity.id
_entity.type
_entity.pdbx_description
1 polymer ?
#
loop_
_entity_poly.entity_id
_entity_poly.type
_entity_poly.pdbx_seq_one_letter_code
_entity_poly.pdbx_strand_id
1 'polypeptide(L)'
;MAAFYGLRKLKHPDDWKGLAGGWKPKRSAYELAHTWQLANGLPTPIYLALNTSGHAVLHNIKLDRCFVEMPVFLESRRAPSVTDIMCYGRNADKECIVMAVEGKASEPFAERVSWWLRGEASDCPLTLVVRPSRRRRLDFLGQHLRMTIGDGSRLRYQLMHRTVSAILQAKLHGAAAAVVVVHTFGEHGVDNWNDYCEFLRGLGADPSTPMVVVGPRDLGHGFDVPTYFLWWPDSCYVAPGQEVTQPPTVHGK
;
A
#
# COMPACT_ATOMS: atom_id res chain seq x y z
N MET A 1 -9.38 -9.84 -27.19
CA MET A 1 -10.55 -10.32 -26.42
C MET A 1 -10.76 -9.40 -25.24
N ALA A 2 -12.01 -9.03 -24.93
CA ALA A 2 -12.33 -8.26 -23.74
C ALA A 2 -12.28 -9.16 -22.50
N ALA A 3 -11.77 -8.64 -21.38
CA ALA A 3 -11.85 -9.30 -20.09
C ALA A 3 -13.01 -8.69 -19.29
N PHE A 4 -13.84 -9.54 -18.69
CA PHE A 4 -14.96 -9.12 -17.84
C PHE A 4 -14.62 -9.41 -16.38
N TYR A 5 -14.79 -8.42 -15.53
CA TYR A 5 -14.55 -8.53 -14.09
C TYR A 5 -15.89 -8.42 -13.35
N GLY A 6 -16.16 -9.37 -12.46
CA GLY A 6 -17.33 -9.35 -11.59
C GLY A 6 -16.97 -8.82 -10.20
N LEU A 7 -17.91 -8.11 -9.58
CA LEU A 7 -17.77 -7.65 -8.20
C LEU A 7 -18.89 -8.28 -7.35
N ARG A 8 -18.52 -8.74 -6.15
CA ARG A 8 -19.46 -9.27 -5.16
C ARG A 8 -19.17 -8.62 -3.81
N LYS A 9 -20.23 -8.26 -3.07
CA LYS A 9 -20.09 -7.76 -1.70
C LYS A 9 -19.52 -8.86 -0.79
N LEU A 10 -18.47 -8.54 -0.06
CA LEU A 10 -17.87 -9.39 0.96
C LEU A 10 -18.51 -9.03 2.31
N LYS A 11 -19.00 -10.04 3.03
CA LYS A 11 -19.68 -9.89 4.33
C LYS A 11 -18.76 -10.29 5.48
N HIS A 12 -17.94 -11.32 5.28
CA HIS A 12 -17.05 -11.87 6.29
C HIS A 12 -15.60 -11.94 5.75
N PRO A 13 -14.58 -11.96 6.62
CA PRO A 13 -13.19 -12.12 6.20
C PRO A 13 -12.99 -13.32 5.27
N ASP A 14 -13.61 -14.47 5.58
CA ASP A 14 -13.50 -15.69 4.76
C ASP A 14 -14.02 -15.54 3.31
N ASP A 15 -14.80 -14.52 2.99
CA ASP A 15 -15.22 -14.24 1.61
C ASP A 15 -14.06 -13.81 0.71
N TRP A 16 -12.92 -13.43 1.30
CA TRP A 16 -11.67 -13.11 0.58
C TRP A 16 -10.95 -14.37 0.09
N LYS A 17 -11.27 -15.55 0.65
CA LYS A 17 -10.66 -16.81 0.24
C LYS A 17 -10.98 -17.09 -1.23
N GLY A 18 -9.93 -17.26 -2.04
CA GLY A 18 -10.04 -17.48 -3.48
C GLY A 18 -10.08 -16.18 -4.31
N LEU A 19 -10.15 -15.02 -3.67
CA LEU A 19 -9.84 -13.73 -4.29
C LEU A 19 -8.36 -13.40 -4.10
N ALA A 20 -7.89 -13.48 -2.86
CA ALA A 20 -6.51 -13.20 -2.49
C ALA A 20 -5.68 -14.47 -2.33
N GLY A 21 -4.40 -14.39 -2.72
CA GLY A 21 -3.45 -15.51 -2.64
C GLY A 21 -2.98 -15.79 -1.20
N GLY A 22 -2.54 -17.02 -0.94
CA GLY A 22 -1.85 -17.35 0.31
C GLY A 22 -2.73 -17.33 1.57
N TRP A 23 -3.99 -17.74 1.47
CA TRP A 23 -4.98 -17.76 2.56
C TRP A 23 -4.60 -18.69 3.73
N LYS A 24 -3.77 -18.19 4.65
CA LYS A 24 -3.36 -18.86 5.89
C LYS A 24 -3.10 -17.80 6.97
N PRO A 25 -3.35 -18.07 8.26
CA PRO A 25 -2.93 -17.19 9.34
C PRO A 25 -1.45 -16.78 9.22
N LYS A 26 -1.14 -15.56 9.63
CA LYS A 26 0.19 -14.90 9.52
C LYS A 26 0.62 -14.60 8.08
N ARG A 27 -0.28 -14.67 7.10
CA ARG A 27 -0.06 -14.19 5.73
C ARG A 27 -0.83 -12.89 5.51
N SER A 28 -0.23 -11.95 4.80
CA SER A 28 -0.75 -10.59 4.58
C SER A 28 -2.22 -10.55 4.14
N ALA A 29 -2.64 -11.37 3.18
CA ALA A 29 -4.03 -11.42 2.73
C ALA A 29 -5.02 -11.84 3.83
N TYR A 30 -4.66 -12.83 4.65
CA TYR A 30 -5.49 -13.31 5.75
C TYR A 30 -5.63 -12.25 6.85
N GLU A 31 -4.51 -11.63 7.23
CA GLU A 31 -4.47 -10.61 8.27
C GLU A 31 -5.19 -9.32 7.83
N LEU A 32 -4.99 -8.87 6.58
CA LEU A 32 -5.74 -7.74 6.03
C LEU A 32 -7.25 -7.98 6.07
N ALA A 33 -7.70 -9.17 5.68
CA ALA A 33 -9.12 -9.51 5.71
C ALA A 33 -9.66 -9.41 7.15
N HIS A 34 -8.96 -9.96 8.13
CA HIS A 34 -9.40 -9.93 9.53
C HIS A 34 -9.31 -8.53 10.13
N THR A 35 -8.32 -7.71 9.78
CA THR A 35 -8.19 -6.38 10.36
C THR A 35 -9.12 -5.36 9.70
N TRP A 36 -9.15 -5.28 8.35
CA TRP A 36 -9.91 -4.24 7.64
C TRP A 36 -11.40 -4.56 7.52
N GLN A 37 -11.78 -5.82 7.26
CA GLN A 37 -13.19 -6.18 7.14
C GLN A 37 -13.89 -6.13 8.51
N LEU A 38 -13.25 -6.59 9.59
CA LEU A 38 -13.84 -6.54 10.94
C LEU A 38 -13.91 -5.12 11.50
N ALA A 39 -12.96 -4.26 11.14
CA ALA A 39 -13.05 -2.82 11.41
C ALA A 39 -14.18 -2.13 10.62
N ASN A 40 -14.76 -2.81 9.62
CA ASN A 40 -15.76 -2.28 8.70
C ASN A 40 -15.29 -0.97 8.03
N GLY A 41 -14.01 -0.92 7.64
CA GLY A 41 -13.38 0.28 7.08
C GLY A 41 -11.96 0.49 7.59
N LEU A 42 -11.64 1.71 8.00
CA LEU A 42 -10.33 2.07 8.55
C LEU A 42 -10.12 1.43 9.93
N PRO A 43 -9.06 0.64 10.14
CA PRO A 43 -8.67 0.21 11.48
C PRO A 43 -8.42 1.42 12.38
N THR A 44 -8.90 1.37 13.64
CA THR A 44 -8.81 2.48 14.60
C THR A 44 -7.41 3.09 14.72
N PRO A 45 -6.31 2.30 14.81
CA PRO A 45 -4.99 2.90 14.94
C PRO A 45 -4.54 3.69 13.71
N ILE A 46 -4.86 3.19 12.51
CA ILE A 46 -4.59 3.90 11.25
C ILE A 46 -5.46 5.17 11.16
N TYR A 47 -6.73 5.08 11.54
CA TYR A 47 -7.61 6.26 11.62
C TYR A 47 -7.03 7.35 12.52
N LEU A 48 -6.55 6.97 13.71
CA LEU A 48 -5.94 7.92 14.65
C LEU A 48 -4.68 8.56 14.06
N ALA A 49 -3.79 7.78 13.45
CA ALA A 49 -2.57 8.30 12.83
C ALA A 49 -2.85 9.31 11.71
N LEU A 50 -3.87 9.06 10.88
CA LEU A 50 -4.31 10.01 9.85
C LEU A 50 -4.89 11.28 10.49
N ASN A 51 -5.71 11.12 11.52
CA ASN A 51 -6.40 12.22 12.19
C ASN A 51 -5.48 13.11 13.06
N THR A 52 -4.31 12.61 13.46
CA THR A 52 -3.31 13.36 14.23
C THR A 52 -2.12 13.83 13.39
N SER A 53 -2.13 13.57 12.08
CA SER A 53 -1.03 13.88 11.16
C SER A 53 -0.76 15.38 10.96
N GLY A 54 -1.67 16.26 11.38
CA GLY A 54 -1.61 17.70 11.12
C GLY A 54 -2.07 18.08 9.71
N HIS A 55 -2.47 17.12 8.88
CA HIS A 55 -3.01 17.36 7.54
C HIS A 55 -4.53 17.32 7.56
N ALA A 56 -5.17 18.49 7.53
CA ALA A 56 -6.63 18.62 7.59
C ALA A 56 -7.37 17.75 6.56
N VAL A 57 -6.82 17.61 5.35
CA VAL A 57 -7.39 16.77 4.27
C VAL A 57 -7.55 15.29 4.67
N LEU A 58 -6.75 14.82 5.64
CA LEU A 58 -6.75 13.44 6.14
C LEU A 58 -7.59 13.25 7.41
N HIS A 59 -8.18 14.31 7.96
CA HIS A 59 -8.97 14.22 9.18
C HIS A 59 -10.36 13.62 8.90
N ASN A 60 -10.86 12.83 9.85
CA ASN A 60 -12.19 12.24 9.84
C ASN A 60 -12.55 11.51 8.52
N ILE A 61 -11.59 10.82 7.90
CA ILE A 61 -11.85 10.02 6.70
C ILE A 61 -12.87 8.92 7.03
N LYS A 62 -13.93 8.86 6.24
CA LYS A 62 -14.92 7.77 6.22
C LYS A 62 -14.81 7.04 4.89
N LEU A 63 -14.61 5.73 4.94
CA LEU A 63 -14.56 4.89 3.74
C LEU A 63 -15.97 4.52 3.28
N ASP A 64 -16.27 4.77 2.01
CA ASP A 64 -17.55 4.44 1.39
C ASP A 64 -17.51 3.03 0.79
N ARG A 65 -16.39 2.69 0.13
CA ARG A 65 -16.20 1.41 -0.58
C ARG A 65 -14.74 1.00 -0.54
N CYS A 66 -14.50 -0.30 -0.32
CA CYS A 66 -13.18 -0.91 -0.39
C CYS A 66 -13.25 -2.10 -1.36
N PHE A 67 -12.32 -2.16 -2.30
CA PHE A 67 -12.20 -3.24 -3.28
C PHE A 67 -10.96 -4.06 -2.97
N VAL A 68 -11.15 -5.37 -2.81
CA VAL A 68 -10.07 -6.32 -2.58
C VAL A 68 -9.48 -6.75 -3.93
N GLU A 69 -8.16 -6.84 -4.01
CA GLU A 69 -7.43 -7.25 -5.22
C GLU A 69 -7.83 -6.40 -6.45
N MET A 70 -7.80 -5.07 -6.29
CA MET A 70 -8.29 -4.13 -7.31
C MET A 70 -7.26 -3.94 -8.43
N PRO A 71 -7.57 -4.35 -9.69
CA PRO A 71 -6.68 -4.13 -10.82
C PRO A 71 -6.73 -2.67 -11.30
N VAL A 72 -5.57 -2.05 -11.41
CA VAL A 72 -5.37 -0.74 -12.05
C VAL A 72 -4.45 -0.91 -13.25
N PHE A 73 -4.98 -0.62 -14.44
CA PHE A 73 -4.20 -0.58 -15.66
C PHE A 73 -3.29 0.64 -15.66
N LEU A 74 -2.02 0.42 -16.01
CA LEU A 74 -0.97 1.44 -16.03
C LEU A 74 -0.84 1.99 -17.46
N GLU A 75 0.37 1.95 -18.04
CA GLU A 75 0.65 2.43 -19.39
C GLU A 75 -0.04 1.61 -20.50
N SER A 76 -0.49 0.40 -20.17
CA SER A 76 -1.09 -0.52 -21.13
C SER A 76 -2.26 -1.29 -20.52
N ARG A 77 -3.11 -1.85 -21.39
CA ARG A 77 -4.23 -2.73 -21.00
C ARG A 77 -3.79 -4.16 -20.66
N ARG A 78 -2.52 -4.35 -20.25
CA ARG A 78 -1.93 -5.66 -19.95
C ARG A 78 -1.22 -5.61 -18.61
N ALA A 79 -1.25 -6.72 -17.87
CA ALA A 79 -0.57 -6.87 -16.58
C ALA A 79 -0.85 -5.69 -15.63
N PRO A 80 -2.12 -5.50 -15.20
CA PRO A 80 -2.48 -4.44 -14.26
C PRO A 80 -1.73 -4.60 -12.94
N SER A 81 -1.57 -3.50 -12.23
CA SER A 81 -1.18 -3.51 -10.82
C SER A 81 -2.41 -3.85 -9.99
N VAL A 82 -2.40 -4.97 -9.28
CA VAL A 82 -3.54 -5.45 -8.47
C VAL A 82 -3.38 -5.12 -6.98
N THR A 83 -3.84 -3.97 -6.50
CA THR A 83 -3.63 -3.54 -5.10
C THR A 83 -4.47 -4.37 -4.13
N ASP A 84 -3.92 -4.78 -2.99
CA ASP A 84 -4.59 -5.67 -2.02
C ASP A 84 -5.93 -5.09 -1.55
N ILE A 85 -5.96 -3.81 -1.17
CA ILE A 85 -7.20 -3.07 -0.94
C ILE A 85 -7.12 -1.68 -1.58
N MET A 86 -8.11 -1.33 -2.40
CA MET A 86 -8.32 0.04 -2.89
C MET A 86 -9.59 0.61 -2.26
N CYS A 87 -9.42 1.63 -1.44
CA CYS A 87 -10.49 2.29 -0.70
C CYS A 87 -10.84 3.65 -1.30
N TYR A 88 -12.12 3.96 -1.31
CA TYR A 88 -12.68 5.25 -1.70
C TYR A 88 -13.49 5.77 -0.54
N GLY A 89 -13.23 7.00 -0.13
CA GLY A 89 -13.90 7.62 1.00
C GLY A 89 -13.95 9.12 0.88
N ARG A 90 -14.36 9.76 1.98
CA ARG A 90 -14.44 11.21 2.09
C ARG A 90 -13.96 11.70 3.44
N ASN A 91 -13.34 12.87 3.46
CA ASN A 91 -13.03 13.58 4.70
C ASN A 91 -14.25 14.36 5.22
N ALA A 92 -14.06 15.13 6.30
CA ALA A 92 -15.12 15.96 6.90
C ALA A 92 -15.73 16.97 5.90
N ASP A 93 -14.92 17.51 5.00
CA ASP A 93 -15.31 18.50 3.99
C ASP A 93 -15.95 17.85 2.74
N LYS A 94 -16.21 16.54 2.80
CA LYS A 94 -16.80 15.71 1.73
C LYS A 94 -15.92 15.57 0.50
N GLU A 95 -14.64 15.97 0.59
CA GLU A 95 -13.67 15.78 -0.48
C GLU A 95 -13.34 14.30 -0.63
N CYS A 96 -13.19 13.84 -1.87
CA CYS A 96 -12.89 12.43 -2.11
C CYS A 96 -11.44 12.12 -1.73
N ILE A 97 -11.24 11.01 -1.01
CA ILE A 97 -9.93 10.47 -0.65
C ILE A 97 -9.83 9.07 -1.23
N VAL A 98 -8.74 8.79 -1.94
CA VAL A 98 -8.41 7.45 -2.43
C VAL A 98 -7.27 6.90 -1.58
N MET A 99 -7.41 5.64 -1.16
CA MET A 99 -6.38 4.97 -0.37
C MET A 99 -6.04 3.61 -0.96
N ALA A 100 -4.77 3.39 -1.25
CA ALA A 100 -4.23 2.09 -1.61
C ALA A 100 -3.57 1.46 -0.39
N VAL A 101 -3.95 0.23 -0.05
CA VAL A 101 -3.38 -0.54 1.05
C VAL A 101 -2.65 -1.75 0.48
N GLU A 102 -1.42 -1.94 0.92
CA GLU A 102 -0.59 -3.11 0.62
C GLU A 102 -0.25 -3.83 1.92
N GLY A 103 -0.58 -5.11 2.00
CA GLY A 103 -0.25 -5.97 3.12
C GLY A 103 1.15 -6.58 2.97
N LYS A 104 1.91 -6.64 4.06
CA LYS A 104 3.14 -7.44 4.13
C LYS A 104 3.17 -8.27 5.41
N ALA A 105 3.52 -9.55 5.30
CA ALA A 105 3.91 -10.33 6.47
C ALA A 105 5.44 -10.48 6.48
N SER A 106 5.93 -11.71 6.65
CA SER A 106 7.36 -12.02 6.62
C SER A 106 7.97 -12.05 5.21
N GLU A 107 7.17 -11.94 4.14
CA GLU A 107 7.70 -11.88 2.77
C GLU A 107 8.31 -10.51 2.42
N PRO A 108 9.35 -10.47 1.55
CA PRO A 108 9.81 -9.23 0.97
C PRO A 108 8.75 -8.62 0.05
N PHE A 109 8.87 -7.33 -0.22
CA PHE A 109 8.28 -6.76 -1.44
C PHE A 109 8.76 -7.53 -2.68
N ALA A 110 8.02 -7.38 -3.79
CA ALA A 110 8.41 -7.95 -5.09
C ALA A 110 9.81 -7.48 -5.55
N GLU A 111 10.23 -7.93 -6.73
CA GLU A 111 11.61 -7.74 -7.19
C GLU A 111 12.04 -6.26 -7.21
N ARG A 112 13.33 -6.03 -6.99
CA ARG A 112 13.93 -4.71 -7.24
C ARG A 112 13.87 -4.40 -8.74
N VAL A 113 13.86 -3.12 -9.08
CA VAL A 113 13.79 -2.66 -10.48
C VAL A 113 14.88 -3.29 -11.35
N SER A 114 16.11 -3.42 -10.84
CA SER A 114 17.23 -4.00 -11.57
C SER A 114 16.98 -5.44 -12.07
N TRP A 115 16.44 -6.30 -11.23
CA TRP A 115 16.05 -7.67 -11.60
C TRP A 115 14.76 -7.69 -12.41
N TRP A 116 13.78 -6.88 -11.99
CA TRP A 116 12.50 -6.80 -12.66
C TRP A 116 12.67 -6.38 -14.12
N LEU A 117 13.49 -5.39 -14.48
CA LEU A 117 13.65 -4.99 -15.88
C LEU A 117 14.10 -6.12 -16.82
N ARG A 118 14.78 -7.13 -16.30
CA ARG A 118 15.39 -8.25 -17.06
C ARG A 118 14.51 -9.49 -17.07
N GLY A 119 13.57 -9.59 -16.13
CA GLY A 119 12.70 -10.75 -15.97
C GLY A 119 13.41 -11.93 -15.32
N GLU A 120 14.33 -11.62 -14.41
CA GLU A 120 15.09 -12.57 -13.62
C GLU A 120 14.60 -12.53 -12.17
N ALA A 121 14.70 -13.65 -11.48
CA ALA A 121 14.57 -13.68 -10.02
C ALA A 121 15.86 -13.12 -9.39
N SER A 122 15.76 -12.68 -8.13
CA SER A 122 16.83 -12.00 -7.38
C SER A 122 18.16 -12.76 -7.28
N ASP A 123 18.15 -14.06 -7.62
CA ASP A 123 19.26 -15.01 -7.43
C ASP A 123 19.98 -15.40 -8.74
N CYS A 124 19.62 -14.78 -9.88
CA CYS A 124 20.33 -14.97 -11.15
C CYS A 124 21.38 -13.85 -11.40
N PRO A 125 22.51 -14.16 -12.08
CA PRO A 125 23.42 -13.13 -12.57
C PRO A 125 22.65 -12.19 -13.50
N LEU A 126 22.73 -10.87 -13.23
CA LEU A 126 22.06 -9.85 -14.04
C LEU A 126 22.52 -9.96 -15.50
N THR A 127 21.66 -10.41 -16.40
CA THR A 127 21.97 -10.35 -17.84
C THR A 127 21.96 -8.89 -18.29
N LEU A 128 22.70 -8.53 -19.33
CA LEU A 128 22.71 -7.14 -19.80
C LEU A 128 21.41 -6.72 -20.52
N VAL A 129 20.48 -7.64 -20.82
CA VAL A 129 19.33 -7.37 -21.68
C VAL A 129 18.11 -6.86 -20.90
N VAL A 130 17.77 -5.59 -21.10
CA VAL A 130 16.53 -4.99 -20.57
C VAL A 130 15.34 -5.34 -21.46
N ARG A 131 14.21 -5.73 -20.86
CA ARG A 131 12.97 -6.00 -21.62
C ARG A 131 12.31 -4.67 -22.03
N PRO A 132 12.09 -4.39 -23.34
CA PRO A 132 11.57 -3.10 -23.78
C PRO A 132 10.19 -2.73 -23.20
N SER A 133 9.32 -3.72 -22.96
CA SER A 133 8.01 -3.49 -22.33
C SER A 133 8.14 -3.06 -20.87
N ARG A 134 9.07 -3.65 -20.12
CA ARG A 134 9.33 -3.30 -18.71
C ARG A 134 10.00 -1.92 -18.62
N ARG A 135 10.90 -1.58 -19.55
CA ARG A 135 11.47 -0.23 -19.65
C ARG A 135 10.40 0.84 -19.86
N ARG A 136 9.52 0.67 -20.86
CA ARG A 136 8.41 1.61 -21.10
C ARG A 136 7.50 1.78 -19.88
N ARG A 137 7.20 0.68 -19.17
CA ARG A 137 6.44 0.75 -17.92
C ARG A 137 7.21 1.51 -16.84
N LEU A 138 8.52 1.32 -16.72
CA LEU A 138 9.33 2.05 -15.76
C LEU A 138 9.35 3.56 -16.07
N ASP A 139 9.47 3.94 -17.34
CA ASP A 139 9.42 5.34 -17.76
C ASP A 139 8.06 5.97 -17.41
N PHE A 140 6.95 5.24 -17.64
CA PHE A 140 5.61 5.65 -17.21
C PHE A 140 5.51 5.84 -15.69
N LEU A 141 6.03 4.90 -14.91
CA LEU A 141 6.06 5.02 -13.45
C LEU A 141 6.88 6.24 -13.01
N GLY A 142 8.06 6.46 -13.61
CA GLY A 142 8.92 7.61 -13.31
C GLY A 142 8.25 8.96 -13.58
N GLN A 143 7.49 9.09 -14.67
CA GLN A 143 6.70 10.30 -14.97
C GLN A 143 5.68 10.61 -13.87
N HIS A 144 4.97 9.59 -13.38
CA HIS A 144 3.98 9.76 -12.31
C HIS A 144 4.62 9.97 -10.94
N LEU A 145 5.75 9.31 -10.66
CA LEU A 145 6.46 9.45 -9.39
C LEU A 145 7.36 10.70 -9.33
N ARG A 146 7.46 11.47 -10.42
CA ARG A 146 8.35 12.64 -10.55
C ARG A 146 9.81 12.28 -10.22
N MET A 147 10.24 11.07 -10.58
CA MET A 147 11.55 10.52 -10.26
C MET A 147 12.16 9.86 -11.50
N THR A 148 13.46 10.05 -11.71
CA THR A 148 14.22 9.30 -12.71
C THR A 148 14.65 7.96 -12.11
N ILE A 149 14.25 6.85 -12.74
CA ILE A 149 14.54 5.51 -12.25
C ILE A 149 15.50 4.83 -13.23
N GLY A 150 16.75 4.65 -12.81
CA GLY A 150 17.77 3.99 -13.62
C GLY A 150 17.62 2.47 -13.65
N ASP A 151 18.21 1.83 -14.66
CA ASP A 151 18.15 0.38 -14.85
C ASP A 151 18.84 -0.41 -13.72
N GLY A 152 19.77 0.22 -12.99
CA GLY A 152 20.45 -0.34 -11.82
C GLY A 152 19.73 -0.06 -10.49
N SER A 153 18.52 0.50 -10.52
CA SER A 153 17.81 0.91 -9.30
C SER A 153 17.54 -0.28 -8.37
N ARG A 154 17.86 -0.07 -7.09
CA ARG A 154 17.60 -1.03 -5.99
C ARG A 154 16.22 -0.88 -5.37
N LEU A 155 15.46 0.12 -5.79
CA LEU A 155 14.11 0.35 -5.30
C LEU A 155 13.19 -0.82 -5.66
N ARG A 156 12.23 -1.12 -4.79
CA ARG A 156 11.23 -2.17 -5.00
C ARG A 156 10.21 -1.74 -6.05
N TYR A 157 10.08 -2.53 -7.12
CA TYR A 157 9.13 -2.27 -8.18
C TYR A 157 7.68 -2.21 -7.64
N GLN A 158 7.37 -3.05 -6.64
CA GLN A 158 6.04 -3.09 -6.01
C GLN A 158 5.57 -1.74 -5.48
N LEU A 159 6.40 -1.08 -4.67
CA LEU A 159 6.09 0.22 -4.09
C LEU A 159 5.75 1.25 -5.17
N MET A 160 6.51 1.27 -6.27
CA MET A 160 6.30 2.20 -7.37
C MET A 160 4.93 2.02 -8.03
N HIS A 161 4.61 0.79 -8.47
CA HIS A 161 3.39 0.58 -9.23
C HIS A 161 2.13 0.66 -8.35
N ARG A 162 2.23 0.35 -7.05
CA ARG A 162 1.14 0.55 -6.09
C ARG A 162 0.85 2.03 -5.84
N THR A 163 1.90 2.83 -5.64
CA THR A 163 1.76 4.29 -5.51
C THR A 163 1.15 4.91 -6.76
N VAL A 164 1.63 4.54 -7.96
CA VAL A 164 1.04 5.03 -9.22
C VAL A 164 -0.41 4.57 -9.39
N SER A 165 -0.77 3.36 -8.92
CA SER A 165 -2.17 2.91 -8.94
C SER A 165 -3.06 3.81 -8.08
N ALA A 166 -2.61 4.19 -6.88
CA ALA A 166 -3.33 5.12 -6.01
C ALA A 166 -3.51 6.48 -6.67
N ILE A 167 -2.45 7.03 -7.28
CA ILE A 167 -2.49 8.31 -8.00
C ILE A 167 -3.49 8.25 -9.16
N LEU A 168 -3.44 7.20 -9.99
CA LEU A 168 -4.35 7.06 -11.13
C LEU A 168 -5.81 6.95 -10.70
N GLN A 169 -6.09 6.22 -9.61
CA GLN A 169 -7.45 6.15 -9.06
C GLN A 169 -7.89 7.49 -8.45
N ALA A 170 -7.00 8.19 -7.74
CA ALA A 170 -7.29 9.53 -7.23
C ALA A 170 -7.66 10.49 -8.37
N LYS A 171 -6.91 10.48 -9.47
CA LYS A 171 -7.22 11.28 -10.67
C LYS A 171 -8.57 10.91 -11.28
N LEU A 172 -8.81 9.61 -11.47
CA LEU A 172 -10.04 9.12 -12.05
C LEU A 172 -11.28 9.57 -11.26
N HIS A 173 -11.15 9.70 -9.95
CA HIS A 173 -12.24 10.05 -9.05
C HIS A 173 -12.24 11.52 -8.61
N GLY A 174 -11.32 12.35 -9.12
CA GLY A 174 -11.18 13.76 -8.69
C GLY A 174 -10.93 13.90 -7.19
N ALA A 175 -10.13 12.99 -6.62
CA ALA A 175 -9.81 12.98 -5.21
C ALA A 175 -8.90 14.14 -4.82
N ALA A 176 -9.14 14.73 -3.65
CA ALA A 176 -8.30 15.76 -3.07
C ALA A 176 -6.94 15.22 -2.63
N ALA A 177 -6.88 13.94 -2.26
CA ALA A 177 -5.62 13.28 -1.90
C ALA A 177 -5.63 11.78 -2.22
N ALA A 178 -4.42 11.26 -2.44
CA ALA A 178 -4.12 9.84 -2.41
C ALA A 178 -3.40 9.49 -1.11
N VAL A 179 -3.69 8.32 -0.54
CA VAL A 179 -2.98 7.76 0.62
C VAL A 179 -2.46 6.37 0.26
N VAL A 180 -1.18 6.12 0.48
CA VAL A 180 -0.57 4.79 0.29
C VAL A 180 -0.19 4.25 1.66
N VAL A 181 -0.88 3.18 2.07
CA VAL A 181 -0.65 2.50 3.34
C VAL A 181 0.06 1.19 3.09
N VAL A 182 1.21 1.00 3.72
CA VAL A 182 1.82 -0.32 3.87
C VAL A 182 1.46 -0.82 5.26
N HIS A 183 0.66 -1.88 5.33
CA HIS A 183 0.23 -2.50 6.57
C HIS A 183 0.98 -3.80 6.79
N THR A 184 1.80 -3.88 7.83
CA THR A 184 2.69 -5.03 8.06
C THR A 184 2.30 -5.85 9.27
N PHE A 185 2.45 -7.17 9.17
CA PHE A 185 2.04 -8.13 10.19
C PHE A 185 3.19 -9.07 10.59
N GLY A 186 3.31 -9.34 11.90
CA GLY A 186 4.23 -10.34 12.45
C GLY A 186 5.68 -9.87 12.63
N GLU A 187 6.54 -10.80 13.07
CA GLU A 187 7.95 -10.50 13.39
C GLU A 187 8.79 -10.30 12.13
N HIS A 188 9.54 -9.19 12.11
CA HIS A 188 10.19 -8.62 10.94
C HIS A 188 11.43 -9.42 10.48
N GLY A 189 11.20 -10.56 9.81
CA GLY A 189 12.27 -11.35 9.19
C GLY A 189 12.88 -10.75 7.92
N VAL A 190 12.35 -9.62 7.42
CA VAL A 190 12.80 -8.94 6.20
C VAL A 190 12.78 -7.43 6.39
N ASP A 191 13.82 -6.74 5.91
CA ASP A 191 14.02 -5.28 6.02
C ASP A 191 13.12 -4.48 5.05
N ASN A 192 11.82 -4.78 5.05
CA ASN A 192 10.83 -4.07 4.25
C ASN A 192 10.70 -2.59 4.67
N TRP A 193 10.97 -2.27 5.94
CA TRP A 193 10.98 -0.89 6.41
C TRP A 193 12.07 -0.08 5.72
N ASN A 194 13.31 -0.59 5.63
CA ASN A 194 14.35 0.12 4.88
C ASN A 194 14.03 0.24 3.40
N ASP A 195 13.51 -0.81 2.75
CA ASP A 195 13.09 -0.74 1.34
C ASP A 195 12.00 0.35 1.11
N TYR A 196 11.06 0.50 2.06
CA TYR A 196 10.06 1.57 2.06
C TYR A 196 10.70 2.95 2.27
N CYS A 197 11.61 3.07 3.23
CA CYS A 197 12.32 4.31 3.51
C CYS A 197 13.16 4.78 2.31
N GLU A 198 13.90 3.88 1.67
CA GLU A 198 14.67 4.15 0.45
C GLU A 198 13.76 4.66 -0.67
N PHE A 199 12.58 4.05 -0.85
CA PHE A 199 11.61 4.49 -1.83
C PHE A 199 11.10 5.92 -1.55
N LEU A 200 10.69 6.22 -0.31
CA LEU A 200 10.21 7.56 0.03
C LEU A 200 11.31 8.63 -0.09
N ARG A 201 12.56 8.30 0.26
CA ARG A 201 13.71 9.19 0.01
C ARG A 201 13.93 9.44 -1.47
N GLY A 202 13.70 8.44 -2.33
CA GLY A 202 13.70 8.61 -3.79
C GLY A 202 12.62 9.59 -4.28
N LEU A 203 11.48 9.66 -3.58
CA LEU A 203 10.44 10.67 -3.80
C LEU A 203 10.76 12.02 -3.14
N GLY A 204 11.91 12.13 -2.46
CA GLY A 204 12.39 13.29 -1.68
C GLY A 204 11.68 13.52 -0.36
N ALA A 205 10.95 12.52 0.15
CA ALA A 205 10.38 12.52 1.50
C ALA A 205 11.41 11.96 2.50
N ASP A 206 11.24 12.26 3.78
CA ASP A 206 12.10 11.72 4.85
C ASP A 206 11.26 10.98 5.89
N PRO A 207 11.08 9.66 5.76
CA PRO A 207 10.44 8.87 6.80
C PRO A 207 11.41 8.65 7.96
N SER A 208 11.08 9.25 9.11
CA SER A 208 11.88 9.15 10.34
C SER A 208 11.50 7.92 11.18
N THR A 209 10.21 7.63 11.29
CA THR A 209 9.70 6.51 12.12
C THR A 209 8.43 5.88 11.52
N PRO A 210 8.16 4.59 11.80
CA PRO A 210 6.86 3.97 11.54
C PRO A 210 5.70 4.75 12.18
N MET A 211 4.47 4.46 11.73
CA MET A 211 3.21 4.99 12.28
C MET A 211 2.99 6.51 12.12
N VAL A 212 3.93 7.22 11.50
CA VAL A 212 3.80 8.64 11.18
C VAL A 212 3.45 8.80 9.70
N VAL A 213 2.48 9.67 9.42
CA VAL A 213 2.12 10.03 8.05
C VAL A 213 3.24 10.89 7.46
N VAL A 214 3.67 10.53 6.26
CA VAL A 214 4.69 11.26 5.50
C VAL A 214 4.04 11.88 4.27
N GLY A 215 4.25 13.18 4.05
CA GLY A 215 3.76 13.91 2.88
C GLY A 215 3.21 15.31 3.21
N PRO A 216 2.43 15.91 2.29
CA PRO A 216 2.17 15.39 0.95
C PRO A 216 3.42 15.41 0.07
N ARG A 217 3.45 14.54 -0.94
CA ARG A 217 4.25 14.71 -2.15
C ARG A 217 3.31 14.96 -3.31
N ASP A 218 3.57 16.02 -4.07
CA ASP A 218 2.79 16.34 -5.26
C ASP A 218 3.24 15.43 -6.41
N LEU A 219 2.46 14.38 -6.65
CA LEU A 219 2.79 13.32 -7.60
C LEU A 219 1.76 13.22 -8.72
N GLY A 220 2.17 12.64 -9.84
CA GLY A 220 1.32 12.36 -11.00
C GLY A 220 1.76 13.12 -12.24
N HIS A 221 1.52 12.52 -13.41
CA HIS A 221 1.80 13.14 -14.70
C HIS A 221 0.60 13.94 -15.25
N GLY A 222 0.85 15.12 -15.84
CA GLY A 222 -0.16 16.04 -16.36
C GLY A 222 -0.69 17.03 -15.33
N PHE A 223 -1.11 16.53 -14.17
CA PHE A 223 -1.45 17.33 -12.99
C PHE A 223 -1.11 16.59 -11.71
N ASP A 224 -0.95 17.32 -10.62
CA ASP A 224 -0.50 16.77 -9.35
C ASP A 224 -1.65 16.28 -8.48
N VAL A 225 -1.36 15.27 -7.67
CA VAL A 225 -2.21 14.70 -6.64
C VAL A 225 -1.40 14.70 -5.35
N PRO A 226 -1.84 15.43 -4.30
CA PRO A 226 -1.26 15.34 -2.98
C PRO A 226 -1.28 13.89 -2.50
N THR A 227 -0.10 13.29 -2.37
CA THR A 227 0.04 11.88 -2.03
C THR A 227 0.73 11.73 -0.68
N TYR A 228 0.07 11.01 0.23
CA TYR A 228 0.54 10.73 1.58
C TYR A 228 0.90 9.27 1.73
N PHE A 229 1.82 8.97 2.63
CA PHE A 229 2.33 7.63 2.87
C PHE A 229 2.27 7.29 4.35
N LEU A 230 1.88 6.06 4.66
CA LEU A 230 1.85 5.56 6.03
C LEU A 230 2.39 4.13 6.04
N TRP A 231 3.36 3.89 6.90
CA TRP A 231 3.75 2.55 7.28
C TRP A 231 3.12 2.22 8.63
N TRP A 232 2.33 1.16 8.69
CA TRP A 232 1.69 0.71 9.91
C TRP A 232 2.13 -0.70 10.26
N PRO A 233 2.87 -0.91 11.36
CA PRO A 233 3.16 -2.23 11.88
C PRO A 233 2.09 -2.65 12.90
N ASP A 234 1.39 -3.76 12.62
CA ASP A 234 0.64 -4.48 13.64
C ASP A 234 1.62 -5.40 14.39
N SER A 235 2.11 -4.92 15.54
CA SER A 235 3.05 -5.64 16.41
C SER A 235 2.39 -6.61 17.38
N CYS A 236 1.09 -6.87 17.25
CA CYS A 236 0.37 -7.71 18.20
C CYS A 236 -0.86 -8.39 17.56
N TYR A 237 -0.69 -9.63 17.11
CA TYR A 237 -1.82 -10.55 17.06
C TYR A 237 -2.11 -11.00 18.51
N VAL A 238 -3.08 -10.37 19.17
CA VAL A 238 -3.75 -11.00 20.31
C VAL A 238 -4.94 -11.75 19.72
N ALA A 239 -4.86 -13.09 19.71
CA ALA A 239 -5.98 -13.90 19.27
C ALA A 239 -7.24 -13.50 20.06
N PRO A 240 -8.45 -13.51 19.45
CA PRO A 240 -9.68 -13.33 20.22
C PRO A 240 -9.73 -14.39 21.33
N GLY A 241 -9.64 -13.98 22.60
CA GLY A 241 -9.72 -14.89 23.75
C GLY A 241 -8.52 -14.93 24.70
N GLN A 242 -7.53 -14.02 24.59
CA GLN A 242 -6.51 -13.86 25.63
C GLN A 242 -6.66 -12.49 26.31
N GLU A 243 -6.95 -12.50 27.61
CA GLU A 243 -7.08 -11.31 28.44
C GLU A 243 -5.77 -10.52 28.49
N VAL A 244 -5.88 -9.20 28.39
CA VAL A 244 -4.80 -8.27 28.73
C VAL A 244 -4.57 -8.40 30.23
N THR A 245 -3.44 -8.97 30.64
CA THR A 245 -3.02 -8.88 32.04
C THR A 245 -2.78 -7.41 32.36
N GLN A 246 -3.62 -6.85 33.24
CA GLN A 246 -3.45 -5.49 33.74
C GLN A 246 -2.06 -5.37 34.39
N PRO A 247 -1.35 -4.23 34.19
CA PRO A 247 -0.10 -3.99 34.89
C PRO A 247 -0.35 -3.96 36.41
N PRO A 248 0.63 -4.41 37.23
CA PRO A 248 0.44 -4.49 38.67
C PRO A 248 0.15 -3.11 39.26
N THR A 249 -0.92 -3.03 40.04
CA THR A 249 -1.25 -1.88 40.88
C THR A 249 -0.09 -1.61 41.83
N VAL A 250 0.55 -0.46 41.67
CA VAL A 250 1.47 0.07 42.69
C VAL A 250 0.63 0.51 43.87
N HIS A 251 0.54 -0.33 44.89
CA HIS A 251 0.08 0.10 46.20
C HIS A 251 1.19 0.92 46.86
N GLY A 252 1.01 2.23 46.88
CA GLY A 252 1.81 3.14 47.68
C GLY A 252 1.66 2.82 49.17
N LYS A 253 2.79 2.85 49.87
CA LYS A 253 2.84 3.21 51.29
C LYS A 253 3.30 4.66 51.38
#